data_AF-A0A1L6JH74-F1
#
_entry.id   AF-A0A1L6JH74-F1
#
_cell.length_a   1.000
_cell.length_b   1.000
_cell.length_c   1.000
_cell.angle_alpha   90.00
_cell.angle_beta   90.00
_cell.angle_gamma   90.00
#
_symmetry.space_group_name_H-M   'P 1'
#
loop_
_entity.id
_entity.type
_entity.pdbx_description
1 polymer ?
#
loop_
_entity_poly.entity_id
_entity_poly.type
_entity_poly.pdbx_seq_one_letter_code
_entity_poly.pdbx_strand_id
1 'polypeptide(L)' 'MERLDRLEEERKGINDDIKDVYAEAKSTGFDVPTIRAVRKIRSRDKQLRDESDALMETYRNALGLA' A
#
# COMPACT_ATOMS: atom_id res chain seq x y z
N MET A 1 15.80 -17.75 22.76
CA MET A 1 16.23 -17.95 21.36
C MET A 1 15.12 -18.61 20.57
N GLU A 2 14.69 -19.84 20.89
CA GLU A 2 13.64 -20.57 20.14
C GLU A 2 12.32 -19.81 19.88
N ARG A 3 11.83 -18.98 20.81
CA ARG A 3 10.62 -18.17 20.59
C ARG A 3 10.81 -17.07 19.54
N LEU A 4 12.03 -16.53 19.44
CA LEU A 4 12.38 -15.53 18.42
C LEU A 4 12.41 -16.19 17.04
N ASP A 5 13.06 -17.35 16.93
CA ASP A 5 13.19 -18.10 15.68
C ASP A 5 11.81 -18.49 15.12
N ARG A 6 10.88 -18.91 16.00
CA ARG A 6 9.49 -19.17 15.62
C ARG A 6 8.79 -17.93 15.06
N LEU A 7 8.93 -16.78 15.71
CA LEU A 7 8.32 -15.53 15.23
C LEU A 7 8.93 -15.07 13.91
N GLU A 8 10.21 -15.35 13.67
CA GLU A 8 10.87 -15.06 12.39
C GLU A 8 10.35 -15.95 11.26
N GLU A 9 10.12 -17.24 11.53
CA GLU A 9 9.55 -18.19 10.59
C GLU A 9 8.09 -17.83 10.24
N GLU A 10 7.27 -17.51 11.24
CA GLU A 10 5.90 -17.01 11.04
C GLU A 10 5.87 -15.74 10.18
N ARG A 11 6.74 -14.77 10.50
CA ARG A 11 6.88 -13.54 9.70
C ARG A 11 7.30 -13.85 8.26
N LYS A 12 8.17 -14.83 8.06
CA LYS A 12 8.59 -15.24 6.71
C LYS A 12 7.41 -15.84 5.94
N GLY A 13 6.65 -16.75 6.55
CA GLY A 13 5.45 -17.33 5.94
C GLY A 13 4.46 -16.26 5.50
N ILE A 14 4.12 -15.33 6.40
CA ILE A 14 3.22 -14.20 6.09
C ILE A 14 3.75 -13.34 4.93
N ASN A 15 5.06 -13.09 4.89
CA ASN A 15 5.66 -12.32 3.80
C ASN A 15 5.62 -13.06 2.46
N ASP A 16 5.73 -14.39 2.47
CA ASP A 16 5.64 -15.19 1.26
C ASP A 16 4.18 -15.24 0.76
N ASP A 17 3.20 -15.41 1.64
CA ASP A 17 1.77 -15.30 1.30
C ASP A 17 1.43 -13.93 0.66
N ILE A 18 1.98 -12.85 1.22
CA ILE A 18 1.80 -11.50 0.67
C ILE A 18 2.38 -11.39 -0.75
N LYS A 19 3.52 -12.04 -1.04
CA LYS A 19 4.11 -12.02 -2.39
C LYS A 19 3.23 -12.79 -3.36
N ASP A 20 2.67 -13.91 -2.94
CA ASP A 20 1.80 -14.73 -3.79
C ASP A 20 0.53 -13.97 -4.18
N VAL A 21 -0.10 -13.24 -3.24
CA VAL A 21 -1.23 -12.35 -3.55
C VAL A 21 -0.87 -11.28 -4.58
N TYR A 22 0.33 -10.69 -4.50
CA TYR A 22 0.78 -9.73 -5.52
C TYR A 22 1.08 -10.41 -6.87
N ALA A 23 1.57 -11.65 -6.87
CA ALA A 23 1.83 -12.41 -8.08
C ALA A 23 0.52 -12.78 -8.78
N GLU A 24 -0.51 -13.20 -8.03
CA GLU A 24 -1.86 -13.43 -8.53
C GLU A 24 -2.48 -12.15 -9.10
N ALA A 25 -2.38 -11.02 -8.39
CA ALA A 25 -2.86 -9.74 -8.89
C ALA A 25 -2.19 -9.37 -10.23
N LYS A 26 -0.88 -9.62 -10.34
CA LYS A 26 -0.14 -9.41 -11.58
C LYS A 26 -0.63 -10.33 -12.72
N SER A 27 -0.89 -11.60 -12.43
CA SER A 27 -1.38 -12.54 -13.44
C SER A 27 -2.81 -12.23 -13.90
N THR A 28 -3.63 -11.61 -13.05
CA THR A 28 -4.95 -11.08 -13.43
C THR A 28 -4.89 -9.77 -14.22
N GLY A 29 -3.71 -9.16 -14.37
CA GLY A 29 -3.51 -7.92 -15.14
C GLY A 29 -3.49 -6.64 -14.31
N PHE A 30 -3.45 -6.73 -12.98
CA PHE A 30 -3.29 -5.54 -12.14
C PHE A 30 -1.83 -5.06 -12.06
N ASP A 31 -1.67 -3.74 -11.97
CA ASP A 31 -0.36 -3.13 -11.69
C ASP A 31 -0.02 -3.19 -10.20
N VAL A 32 0.93 -4.07 -9.86
CA VAL A 32 1.38 -4.30 -8.47
C VAL A 32 1.90 -3.02 -7.78
N PRO A 33 2.73 -2.17 -8.42
CA PRO A 33 3.10 -0.86 -7.87
C PRO A 33 1.90 -0.01 -7.46
N THR A 34 0.88 0.09 -8.31
CA THR A 34 -0.35 0.84 -8.04
C THR A 34 -1.12 0.25 -6.86
N ILE A 35 -1.27 -1.09 -6.78
CA ILE A 35 -1.91 -1.73 -5.61
C ILE A 35 -1.17 -1.37 -4.32
N ARG A 36 0.17 -1.39 -4.33
CA ARG A 36 0.97 -1.01 -3.14
C ARG A 36 0.76 0.45 -2.76
N ALA A 37 0.68 1.35 -3.75
CA ALA A 37 0.38 2.76 -3.51
C ALA A 37 -1.02 2.93 -2.90
N VAL A 38 -2.04 2.27 -3.45
CA VAL A 38 -3.40 2.28 -2.90
C VAL A 38 -3.43 1.73 -1.48
N ARG A 39 -2.75 0.62 -1.18
CA ARG A 39 -2.65 0.08 0.18
C ARG A 39 -2.03 1.08 1.15
N LYS A 40 -0.96 1.77 0.75
CA LYS A 40 -0.28 2.80 1.56
C LYS A 40 -1.17 4.01 1.80
N ILE A 41 -1.95 4.43 0.81
CA ILE A 41 -2.97 5.47 0.99
C ILE A 41 -4.00 4.95 1.99
N ARG A 42 -4.54 3.74 1.77
CA ARG A 42 -5.56 3.12 2.64
C ARG A 42 -5.14 2.96 4.10
N SER A 43 -3.85 2.78 4.38
CA SER A 43 -3.33 2.66 5.74
C SER A 43 -3.19 3.99 6.49
N ARG A 44 -3.28 5.14 5.81
CA ARG A 44 -3.26 6.46 6.46
C ARG A 44 -4.58 6.72 7.19
N ASP A 45 -4.51 7.55 8.22
CA ASP A 45 -5.70 8.08 8.88
C ASP A 45 -6.60 8.82 7.88
N LYS A 46 -7.93 8.66 8.02
CA LYS A 46 -8.88 9.21 7.06
C LYS A 46 -8.85 10.74 7.05
N GLN A 47 -8.81 11.40 8.21
CA GLN A 47 -8.82 12.86 8.27
C GLN A 47 -7.56 13.44 7.62
N LEU A 48 -6.40 12.84 7.91
CA LEU A 48 -5.14 13.26 7.30
C LEU A 48 -5.11 13.08 5.77
N ARG A 49 -5.79 12.05 5.24
CA ARG A 49 -5.95 11.89 3.79
C ARG A 49 -6.83 12.97 3.19
N ASP A 50 -8.01 13.16 3.77
CA ASP A 50 -9.00 14.10 3.26
C ASP A 50 -8.41 15.53 3.24
N GLU A 51 -7.66 15.92 4.28
CA GLU A 51 -6.93 17.19 4.33
C GLU A 51 -5.84 17.28 3.25
N SER A 52 -5.01 16.23 3.12
CA SER A 52 -3.96 16.18 2.10
C SER A 52 -4.53 16.25 0.68
N ASP A 53 -5.66 15.60 0.42
CA ASP A 53 -6.29 15.56 -0.90
C ASP A 53 -6.89 16.94 -1.25
N ALA A 54 -7.54 17.61 -0.30
CA ALA A 54 -8.07 18.97 -0.47
C ALA A 54 -6.97 20.00 -0.78
N LEU A 55 -5.83 19.90 -0.08
CA LEU A 55 -4.66 20.73 -0.35
C LEU A 55 -4.11 20.45 -1.76
N MET A 56 -4.01 19.18 -2.14
CA MET A 56 -3.48 18.80 -3.44
C MET A 56 -4.37 19.26 -4.59
N GLU A 57 -5.68 19.19 -4.43
CA GLU A 57 -6.64 19.72 -5.39
C GLU A 57 -6.47 21.24 -5.55
N THR A 58 -6.32 21.98 -4.44
CA THR A 58 -6.07 23.42 -4.46
C THR A 58 -4.80 23.76 -5.26
N TYR A 59 -3.70 23.02 -5.04
CA TYR A 59 -2.47 23.23 -5.79
C TYR A 59 -2.59 22.84 -7.27
N ARG A 60 -3.28 21.74 -7.60
CA ARG A 60 -3.49 21.34 -9.00
C ARG A 60 -4.29 22.38 -9.77
N ASN A 61 -5.33 22.93 -9.15
CA ASN A 61 -6.14 24.00 -9.73
C ASN A 61 -5.29 25.25 -9.97
N ALA A 62 -4.49 25.66 -8.98
CA ALA A 62 -3.60 26.83 -9.10
C ALA A 62 -2.53 26.67 -10.19
N LEU A 63 -2.08 25.43 -10.43
CA LEU A 63 -1.08 25.11 -11.45
C LEU A 63 -1.69 24.74 -12.82
N GLY A 64 -3.02 24.74 -12.96
CA GLY A 64 -3.70 24.36 -14.20
C GLY A 64 -3.55 22.88 -14.59
N LEU A 65 -3.36 22.00 -13.60
CA LEU A 65 -3.20 20.55 -13.76
C LEU A 65 -4.52 19.78 -13.59
N ALA A 66 -5.65 20.50 -13.54
CA ALA A 66 -6.99 19.98 -13.33
C ALA A 66 -7.61 19.42 -14.61
#